data_AF-A0A957GWN5-F1
#
_entry.id   AF-A0A957GWN5-F1
#
_cell.length_a   1.000
_cell.length_b   1.000
_cell.length_c   1.000
_cell.angle_alpha   90.00
_cell.angle_beta   90.00
_cell.angle_gamma   90.00
#
_symmetry.space_group_name_H-M   'P 1'
#
loop_
_entity.id
_entity.type
_entity.pdbx_description
1 polymer ?
#
loop_
_entity_poly.entity_id
_entity_poly.type
_entity_poly.pdbx_seq_one_letter_code
_entity_poly.pdbx_strand_id
1 'polypeptide(L)'
;MLPFSQHHNDDNIHSRYLQYLPGIYHMPFVARYLALLESLLAPIEWNIANFDLFLDPNTAPALFLPWLANWFDMAFDETWSEAQRREFLCKAHEMQPRIGTAVALTQLLTIYTQVEPAIDDTSDDLPEATFRVTLPLPPTTPLR
;
A
#
# COMPACT_ATOMS: atom_id res chain seq x y z
N MET A 1 -1.27 18.97 7.35
CA MET A 1 -1.08 18.99 8.82
C MET A 1 -2.43 19.32 9.45
N LEU A 2 -3.28 18.32 9.65
CA LEU A 2 -4.56 18.54 10.34
C LEU A 2 -4.25 18.82 11.82
N PRO A 3 -4.82 19.87 12.43
CA PRO A 3 -4.53 20.18 13.81
C PRO A 3 -5.13 19.08 14.69
N PHE A 4 -4.29 18.48 15.54
CA PHE A 4 -4.75 17.75 16.71
C PHE A 4 -5.70 18.68 17.46
N SER A 5 -6.99 18.34 17.46
CA SER A 5 -8.03 19.12 18.13
C SER A 5 -7.63 19.28 19.60
N GLN A 6 -7.45 20.54 19.98
CA GLN A 6 -7.05 20.95 21.30
C GLN A 6 -8.09 20.48 22.32
N HIS A 7 -7.61 20.06 23.49
CA HIS A 7 -8.41 19.96 24.71
C HIS A 7 -9.14 21.29 24.95
N HIS A 8 -10.44 21.33 24.70
CA HIS A 8 -11.32 22.42 25.15
C HIS A 8 -12.19 21.89 26.30
N ASN A 9 -11.75 22.19 27.51
CA ASN A 9 -12.62 22.23 28.67
C ASN A 9 -13.46 23.50 28.55
N ASP A 10 -14.78 23.37 28.34
CA ASP A 10 -15.85 24.30 28.79
C ASP A 10 -17.25 23.83 28.30
N ASP A 11 -18.07 23.39 29.26
CA ASP A 11 -19.54 23.45 29.38
C ASP A 11 -20.52 23.14 28.22
N ASN A 12 -20.08 22.69 27.04
CA ASN A 12 -21.02 22.32 25.98
C ASN A 12 -20.66 21.05 25.22
N ILE A 13 -20.83 19.89 25.88
CA ILE A 13 -20.74 18.58 25.24
C ILE A 13 -21.96 18.42 24.31
N HIS A 14 -21.78 18.79 23.04
CA HIS A 14 -22.76 18.57 21.98
C HIS A 14 -22.16 17.63 20.94
N SER A 15 -22.70 16.41 20.87
CA SER A 15 -22.34 15.48 19.81
C SER A 15 -22.85 15.96 18.46
N ARG A 16 -22.05 15.82 17.41
CA ARG A 16 -22.46 16.12 16.02
C ARG A 16 -23.68 15.30 15.63
N TYR A 17 -23.85 14.11 16.21
CA TYR A 17 -24.90 13.19 15.81
C TYR A 17 -26.29 13.64 16.23
N LEU A 18 -26.41 14.61 17.16
CA LEU A 18 -27.68 15.18 17.59
C LEU A 18 -28.46 15.79 16.41
N GLN A 19 -27.76 16.29 15.39
CA GLN A 19 -28.36 16.89 14.18
C GLN A 19 -29.15 15.87 13.34
N TYR A 20 -28.88 14.57 13.51
CA TYR A 20 -29.58 13.50 12.80
C TYR A 20 -30.81 13.00 13.56
N LEU A 21 -31.07 13.48 14.79
CA LEU A 21 -32.23 13.09 15.58
C LEU A 21 -33.32 14.17 15.57
N PRO A 22 -34.60 13.78 15.62
CA PRO A 22 -35.71 14.71 15.85
C PRO A 22 -35.53 15.55 17.13
N GLY A 23 -36.02 16.79 17.12
CA GLY A 23 -35.83 17.76 18.20
C GLY A 23 -36.30 17.31 19.59
N ILE A 24 -37.24 16.37 19.68
CA ILE A 24 -37.69 15.79 20.96
C ILE A 24 -36.57 15.07 21.73
N TYR A 25 -35.50 14.66 21.05
CA TYR A 25 -34.36 13.97 21.63
C TYR A 25 -33.19 14.91 21.97
N HIS A 26 -33.34 16.22 21.76
CA HIS A 26 -32.31 17.23 22.04
C HIS A 26 -32.23 17.55 23.53
N MET A 27 -31.98 16.52 24.33
CA MET A 27 -31.83 16.59 25.78
C MET A 27 -30.35 16.53 26.17
N PRO A 28 -29.91 17.24 27.23
CA PRO A 28 -28.50 17.25 27.66
C PRO A 28 -27.92 15.86 27.94
N PHE A 29 -28.73 14.93 28.45
CA PHE A 29 -28.33 13.54 28.67
C PHE A 29 -27.99 12.83 27.35
N VAL A 30 -28.86 12.94 26.34
CA VAL A 30 -28.67 12.29 25.03
C VAL A 30 -27.45 12.88 24.33
N ALA A 31 -27.27 14.20 24.39
CA ALA A 31 -26.09 14.86 23.84
C ALA A 31 -24.78 14.31 24.43
N ARG A 32 -24.73 14.14 25.76
CA ARG A 32 -23.55 13.59 26.45
C ARG A 32 -23.36 12.09 26.22
N TYR A 33 -24.45 11.32 26.13
CA TYR A 33 -24.39 9.90 25.77
C TYR A 33 -23.86 9.69 24.34
N LEU A 34 -24.37 10.45 23.37
CA LEU A 34 -23.90 10.39 21.99
C LEU A 34 -22.45 10.87 21.85
N ALA A 35 -22.00 11.83 22.67
CA ALA A 35 -20.62 12.28 22.65
C ALA A 35 -19.63 11.17 23.06
N LEU A 36 -20.02 10.28 24.00
CA LEU A 36 -19.25 9.08 24.31
C LEU A 36 -19.13 8.16 23.10
N LEU A 37 -20.25 7.88 22.41
CA LEU A 37 -20.23 7.05 21.20
C LEU A 37 -19.41 7.69 20.07
N GLU A 38 -19.52 9.00 19.90
CA GLU A 38 -18.72 9.77 18.94
C GLU A 38 -17.23 9.67 19.22
N SER A 39 -16.82 9.71 20.48
CA SER A 39 -15.40 9.53 20.82
C SER A 39 -14.87 8.14 20.44
N LEU A 40 -15.72 7.11 20.46
CA LEU A 40 -15.35 5.75 20.06
C LEU A 40 -15.34 5.57 18.53
N LEU A 41 -16.26 6.22 17.82
CA LEU A 41 -16.38 6.11 16.36
C LEU A 41 -15.44 7.05 15.60
N ALA A 42 -15.09 8.20 16.17
CA ALA A 42 -14.26 9.21 15.51
C ALA A 42 -12.93 8.66 14.94
N PRO A 43 -12.18 7.78 15.63
CA PRO A 43 -10.98 7.17 15.06
C PRO A 43 -11.27 6.29 13.83
N ILE A 44 -12.41 5.60 13.81
CA ILE A 44 -12.83 4.76 12.68
C ILE A 44 -13.22 5.64 11.50
N GLU A 45 -14.01 6.69 11.73
CA GLU A 45 -14.34 7.69 10.70
C GLU A 45 -13.08 8.31 10.11
N TRP A 46 -12.10 8.65 10.95
CA TRP A 46 -10.82 9.18 10.49
C TRP A 46 -10.05 8.16 9.64
N ASN A 47 -9.97 6.89 10.05
CA ASN A 47 -9.33 5.86 9.23
C ASN A 47 -10.02 5.67 7.89
N ILE A 48 -11.36 5.67 7.85
CA ILE A 48 -12.12 5.56 6.60
C ILE A 48 -11.88 6.78 5.70
N ALA A 49 -11.91 7.99 6.28
CA ALA A 49 -11.70 9.23 5.54
C ALA A 49 -10.29 9.36 4.96
N ASN A 50 -9.30 8.66 5.52
CA ASN A 50 -7.91 8.65 5.08
C ASN A 50 -7.47 7.27 4.57
N PHE A 51 -8.42 6.44 4.12
CA PHE A 51 -8.13 5.08 3.66
C PHE A 51 -7.29 5.08 2.37
N ASP A 52 -7.34 6.15 1.59
CA ASP A 52 -6.49 6.38 0.42
C ASP A 52 -4.99 6.31 0.75
N LEU A 53 -4.59 6.70 1.97
CA LEU A 53 -3.20 6.58 2.42
C LEU A 53 -2.70 5.14 2.52
N PHE A 54 -3.60 4.17 2.64
CA PHE A 54 -3.26 2.75 2.62
C PHE A 54 -3.17 2.18 1.19
N LEU A 55 -3.70 2.91 0.20
CA LEU A 55 -3.71 2.46 -1.21
C LEU A 55 -2.47 2.90 -1.98
N ASP A 56 -1.81 3.98 -1.57
CA ASP A 56 -0.54 4.41 -2.16
C ASP A 56 0.64 3.66 -1.51
N PRO A 57 1.44 2.89 -2.28
CA PRO A 57 2.61 2.19 -1.78
C PRO A 57 3.68 3.08 -1.17
N ASN A 58 3.65 4.41 -1.35
CA ASN A 58 4.60 5.33 -0.72
C ASN A 58 4.16 5.77 0.68
N THR A 59 2.86 5.82 0.94
CA THR A 59 2.31 6.26 2.24
C THR A 59 1.84 5.10 3.12
N ALA A 60 1.52 3.96 2.50
CA ALA A 60 0.98 2.81 3.22
C ALA A 60 1.98 2.27 4.27
N PRO A 61 1.51 1.79 5.42
CA PRO A 61 2.35 1.06 6.38
C PRO A 61 2.99 -0.18 5.75
N ALA A 62 4.24 -0.50 6.11
CA ALA A 62 4.98 -1.63 5.54
C ALA A 62 4.25 -2.98 5.66
N LEU A 63 3.52 -3.19 6.76
CA LEU A 63 2.72 -4.39 7.01
C LEU A 63 1.54 -4.55 6.05
N PHE A 64 1.11 -3.47 5.38
CA PHE A 64 0.00 -3.48 4.44
C PHE A 64 0.44 -3.81 3.00
N LEU A 65 1.74 -3.67 2.69
CA LEU A 65 2.28 -3.92 1.35
C LEU A 65 2.03 -5.35 0.84
N PRO A 66 2.12 -6.43 1.66
CA PRO A 66 1.78 -7.78 1.19
C PRO A 66 0.31 -7.92 0.80
N TRP A 67 -0.59 -7.20 1.47
CA TRP A 67 -2.02 -7.22 1.12
C TRP A 67 -2.28 -6.52 -0.22
N LEU A 68 -1.59 -5.40 -0.47
CA LEU A 68 -1.62 -4.73 -1.78
C LEU A 68 -1.02 -5.61 -2.89
N ALA A 69 0.05 -6.34 -2.60
CA ALA A 69 0.69 -7.23 -3.56
C ALA A 69 -0.24 -8.35 -4.04
N ASN A 70 -1.13 -8.82 -3.17
CA ASN A 70 -2.15 -9.82 -3.52
C ASN A 70 -3.12 -9.34 -4.61
N TRP A 71 -3.27 -8.03 -4.84
CA TRP A 71 -4.06 -7.52 -5.97
C TRP A 71 -3.39 -7.78 -7.32
N PHE A 72 -2.08 -7.96 -7.32
CA PHE A 72 -1.26 -8.20 -8.52
C PHE A 72 -0.81 -9.66 -8.63
N ASP A 73 -1.40 -10.58 -7.86
CA ASP A 73 -1.00 -11.98 -7.77
C ASP A 73 0.49 -12.17 -7.42
N MET A 74 1.04 -11.24 -6.62
CA MET A 74 2.44 -11.23 -6.20
C MET A 74 2.55 -11.52 -4.70
N ALA A 75 3.47 -12.40 -4.33
CA ALA A 75 3.86 -12.65 -2.95
C ALA A 75 5.33 -12.25 -2.74
N PHE A 76 5.59 -11.40 -1.75
CA PHE A 76 6.95 -11.05 -1.37
C PHE A 76 7.50 -12.09 -0.40
N ASP A 77 8.70 -12.60 -0.67
CA ASP A 77 9.46 -13.38 0.30
C ASP A 77 10.28 -12.47 1.25
N GLU A 78 11.00 -13.07 2.19
CA GLU A 78 11.81 -12.36 3.19
C GLU A 78 13.05 -11.65 2.61
N THR A 79 13.46 -11.98 1.38
CA THR A 79 14.63 -11.38 0.73
C THR A 79 14.35 -9.98 0.16
N TRP A 80 13.07 -9.67 -0.10
CA TRP A 80 12.65 -8.36 -0.59
C TRP A 80 12.77 -7.30 0.51
N SER A 81 13.61 -6.29 0.27
CA SER A 81 13.62 -5.08 1.09
C SER A 81 12.31 -4.30 0.95
N GLU A 82 11.96 -3.50 1.96
CA GLU A 82 10.76 -2.65 1.91
C GLU A 82 10.77 -1.71 0.70
N ALA A 83 11.93 -1.13 0.36
CA ALA A 83 12.07 -0.25 -0.80
C ALA A 83 11.71 -0.95 -2.11
N GLN A 84 12.17 -2.19 -2.31
CA GLN A 84 11.84 -2.98 -3.51
C GLN A 84 10.35 -3.33 -3.57
N ARG A 85 9.74 -3.65 -2.42
CA ARG A 85 8.29 -3.93 -2.35
C ARG A 85 7.48 -2.71 -2.78
N ARG A 86 7.84 -1.52 -2.28
CA ARG A 86 7.18 -0.26 -2.65
C ARG A 86 7.41 0.07 -4.12
N GLU A 87 8.64 -0.07 -4.61
CA GLU A 87 8.97 0.18 -6.02
C GLU A 87 8.18 -0.73 -6.96
N PHE A 88 8.11 -2.03 -6.64
CA PHE A 88 7.29 -2.98 -7.40
C PHE A 88 5.83 -2.56 -7.43
N LEU A 89 5.22 -2.27 -6.27
CA LEU A 89 3.81 -1.91 -6.21
C LEU A 89 3.49 -0.62 -6.98
N CYS A 90 4.39 0.36 -6.98
CA CYS A 90 4.24 1.57 -7.79
C CYS A 90 4.22 1.27 -9.30
N LYS A 91 5.04 0.31 -9.75
CA LYS A 91 5.17 -0.07 -11.17
C LYS A 91 4.22 -1.20 -11.59
N ALA A 92 3.62 -1.92 -10.64
CA ALA A 92 2.85 -3.13 -10.89
C ALA A 92 1.72 -2.92 -11.89
N HIS A 93 1.00 -1.79 -11.80
CA HIS A 93 -0.09 -1.46 -12.72
C HIS A 93 0.35 -1.31 -14.19
N GLU A 94 1.56 -0.80 -14.43
CA GLU A 94 2.15 -0.65 -15.77
C GLU A 94 2.70 -1.97 -16.29
N MET A 95 3.18 -2.82 -15.38
CA MET A 95 3.74 -4.14 -15.70
C MET A 95 2.65 -5.17 -16.01
N GLN A 96 1.51 -5.13 -15.32
CA GLN A 96 0.46 -6.16 -15.41
C GLN A 96 0.01 -6.47 -16.85
N PRO A 97 -0.23 -5.48 -17.73
CA PRO A 97 -0.62 -5.74 -19.12
C PRO A 97 0.48 -6.39 -19.98
N ARG A 98 1.73 -6.38 -19.50
CA ARG A 98 2.92 -6.84 -20.21
C ARG A 98 3.53 -8.09 -19.58
N ILE A 99 2.92 -8.67 -18.56
CA ILE A 99 3.38 -9.93 -17.96
C ILE A 99 3.50 -10.99 -19.05
N GLY A 100 4.61 -11.74 -19.04
CA GLY A 100 4.94 -12.71 -20.09
C GLY A 100 5.74 -12.14 -21.25
N THR A 101 6.10 -10.86 -21.23
CA THR A 101 7.04 -10.25 -22.20
C THR A 101 8.43 -10.09 -21.60
N ALA A 102 9.46 -10.05 -22.45
CA ALA A 102 10.83 -9.73 -22.03
C ALA A 102 10.90 -8.39 -21.28
N VAL A 103 10.10 -7.39 -21.69
CA VAL A 103 10.06 -6.07 -21.03
C VAL A 103 9.64 -6.16 -19.57
N ALA A 104 8.54 -6.87 -19.26
CA ALA A 104 8.07 -7.03 -17.89
C ALA A 104 9.05 -7.88 -17.06
N LEU A 105 9.65 -8.90 -17.67
CA LEU A 105 10.65 -9.73 -17.02
C LEU A 105 11.91 -8.93 -16.66
N THR A 106 12.40 -8.09 -17.59
CA THR A 106 13.51 -7.17 -17.33
C THR A 106 13.17 -6.24 -16.16
N GLN A 107 12.01 -5.58 -16.18
CA GLN A 107 11.60 -4.67 -15.10
C GLN A 107 11.51 -5.36 -13.74
N LEU A 108 10.89 -6.55 -13.67
CA LEU A 108 10.77 -7.31 -12.42
C LEU A 108 12.15 -7.68 -11.86
N LEU A 109 13.02 -8.23 -12.70
CA LEU A 109 14.36 -8.65 -12.31
C LEU A 109 15.23 -7.45 -11.92
N THR A 110 15.10 -6.31 -12.59
CA THR A 110 15.79 -5.08 -12.19
C THR A 110 15.35 -4.63 -10.80
N ILE A 111 14.05 -4.67 -10.47
CA ILE A 111 13.58 -4.30 -9.13
C ILE A 111 14.11 -5.29 -8.09
N TYR A 112 14.03 -6.59 -8.37
CA TYR A 112 14.43 -7.63 -7.41
C TYR A 112 15.95 -7.71 -7.19
N THR A 113 16.74 -7.63 -8.26
CA THR A 113 18.21 -7.79 -8.19
C THR A 113 18.95 -6.46 -8.08
N GLN A 114 18.27 -5.33 -8.33
CA GLN A 114 18.86 -4.00 -8.45
C GLN A 114 19.93 -3.90 -9.57
N VAL A 115 19.87 -4.82 -10.53
CA VAL A 115 20.76 -4.90 -11.69
C VAL A 115 19.92 -5.09 -12.95
N GLU A 116 20.30 -4.44 -14.04
CA GLU A 116 19.63 -4.61 -15.33
C GLU A 116 20.02 -5.97 -15.96
N PRO A 117 19.06 -6.89 -16.17
CA PRO A 117 19.30 -8.16 -16.85
C PRO A 117 19.39 -7.98 -18.36
N ALA A 118 20.17 -8.83 -19.02
CA ALA A 118 20.07 -9.02 -20.47
C ALA A 118 19.20 -10.26 -20.76
N ILE A 119 18.14 -10.07 -21.52
CA ILE A 119 17.23 -11.15 -21.95
C ILE A 119 17.39 -11.33 -23.45
N ASP A 120 17.67 -12.54 -23.87
CA ASP A 120 17.76 -12.94 -25.28
C ASP A 120 16.75 -14.05 -25.57
N ASP A 121 15.77 -13.73 -26.42
CA ASP A 121 14.71 -14.61 -26.88
C ASP A 121 14.67 -14.72 -28.42
N THR A 122 15.68 -14.19 -29.12
CA THR A 122 15.70 -14.11 -30.60
C THR A 122 16.90 -14.77 -31.26
N SER A 123 17.92 -15.15 -30.50
CA SER A 123 19.15 -15.68 -31.09
C SER A 123 18.99 -17.10 -31.65
N ASP A 124 19.59 -17.33 -32.82
CA ASP A 124 19.54 -18.63 -33.54
C ASP A 124 20.29 -19.75 -32.80
N ASP A 125 21.13 -19.44 -31.80
CA ASP A 125 21.85 -20.43 -30.99
C ASP A 125 20.99 -21.02 -29.85
N LEU A 126 19.77 -20.54 -29.66
CA LEU A 126 18.88 -21.01 -28.61
C LEU A 126 18.05 -22.23 -29.06
N PRO A 127 17.83 -23.21 -28.16
CA PRO A 127 16.84 -24.26 -28.39
C PRO A 127 15.43 -23.69 -28.57
N GLU A 128 14.57 -24.44 -29.26
CA GLU A 128 13.17 -24.04 -29.48
C GLU A 128 12.45 -23.71 -28.16
N ALA A 129 11.66 -22.62 -28.17
CA ALA A 129 10.89 -22.13 -27.03
C ALA A 129 11.71 -21.84 -25.76
N THR A 130 12.99 -21.47 -25.91
CA THR A 130 13.88 -21.10 -24.79
C THR A 130 14.31 -19.64 -24.90
N PHE A 131 14.46 -18.98 -23.75
CA PHE A 131 15.09 -17.67 -23.65
C PHE A 131 16.22 -17.73 -22.64
N ARG A 132 17.25 -16.90 -22.83
CA ARG A 132 18.41 -16.80 -21.94
C ARG A 132 18.32 -15.52 -21.14
N VAL A 133 18.43 -15.64 -19.82
CA VAL A 133 18.53 -14.49 -18.91
C VAL A 133 19.94 -14.44 -18.36
N THR A 134 20.64 -13.33 -18.60
CA THR A 134 21.97 -13.07 -18.08
C THR A 134 21.89 -11.97 -17.04
N LEU A 135 22.28 -12.29 -15.80
CA LEU A 135 22.33 -11.34 -14.69
C LEU A 135 23.80 -10.94 -14.47
N PRO A 136 24.20 -9.69 -14.73
CA PRO A 136 25.55 -9.25 -14.44
C PRO A 136 25.74 -9.13 -12.93
N LEU A 137 26.41 -10.12 -12.32
CA LEU A 137 26.71 -10.06 -10.90
C LEU A 137 27.73 -8.93 -10.64
N PRO A 138 27.45 -7.97 -9.73
CA PRO A 138 28.47 -7.04 -9.29
C PRO A 138 29.62 -7.82 -8.65
N PRO A 139 30.88 -7.38 -8.82
CA PRO A 139 32.00 -8.05 -8.20
C PRO A 139 31.88 -7.92 -6.68
N THR A 140 31.56 -9.04 -6.02
CA THR A 140 31.58 -9.31 -4.56
C THR A 140 30.23 -9.24 -3.83
N THR A 141 29.67 -10.42 -3.54
CA THR A 141 29.29 -10.92 -2.21
C THR A 141 29.10 -12.45 -2.37
N PRO A 142 29.79 -13.32 -1.60
CA PRO A 142 29.65 -14.77 -1.77
C PRO A 142 28.22 -15.22 -1.46
N LEU A 143 27.67 -16.09 -2.33
CA LEU A 143 26.38 -16.75 -2.11
C LEU A 143 26.44 -17.51 -0.78
N ARG A 144 25.59 -17.11 0.17
CA ARG A 144 25.49 -17.74 1.49
C ARG A 144 24.29 -18.67 1.54
#